data_AF-A0AA38NWC9-F1
#
_entry.id   AF-A0AA38NWC9-F1
#
_cell.length_a   1.000
_cell.length_b   1.000
_cell.length_c   1.000
_cell.angle_alpha   90.00
_cell.angle_beta   90.00
_cell.angle_gamma   90.00
#
_symmetry.space_group_name_H-M   'P 1'
#
loop_
_entity.id
_entity.type
_entity.pdbx_description
1 polymer ?
#
loop_
_entity_poly.entity_id
_entity_poly.type
_entity_poly.pdbx_seq_one_letter_code
_entity_poly.pdbx_strand_id
1 'polypeptide(L)'
;CMLAVLRSQRANNFQAVIGVFLIASGMSKRTMEMLHHARISLSYPATIKHLRALSQEAVQKYQRIVKEQMCSLVWDNLCIQFRVGSQRLDSKDHFDNGTTATLIPIFNPYTKSCQTAHGTLPLSMKPARYTTNPVFDFTDNAILPSPVDIQNIIQCCKWQLRRVALEVIPGLAHLKSSLGSCLEVDKIELHKTEQYPLLAMNEEENSIDGTIRVFQTLLRNAKVTNDDLIAHGIMFTDGDLLTDSLVDKVESSRRNNMLPINGMKGNLRRLGIWHAKASGCHMTINEHWGQPQSKNAGGLWWENNRLGRKNMVAGWQSSKAAPWKPSHELLHISLAAHVSDGFHLFCGSEDLDQWARTASSDDFVQVLDLVYENLFTTRSYDHAKQLDDQDTTYSNTLLQNRDTLLYIEIVDAIRSGDIGRVINIFKMWMVMMRAKKTMPKYADAFFETLGRLNTYPEILKKFYLHNWLVNVTGKENRWKEVDLLQEHQNFWAKIIYNAKGSN
;
A
#
# COMPACT_ATOMS: atom_id res chain seq x y z
N CYS A 1 24.95 27.69 31.39
CA CYS A 1 25.00 26.37 32.04
C CYS A 1 23.68 25.62 31.78
N MET A 2 23.61 24.76 30.75
CA MET A 2 22.39 24.03 30.34
C MET A 2 22.34 22.57 30.81
N LEU A 3 23.29 22.13 31.64
CA LEU A 3 23.42 20.74 32.10
C LEU A 3 23.19 20.65 33.62
N ALA A 4 22.04 21.14 34.09
CA ALA A 4 21.62 20.97 35.48
C ALA A 4 20.19 20.43 35.49
N VAL A 5 19.97 19.32 36.21
CA VAL A 5 18.62 18.86 36.52
C VAL A 5 18.11 19.73 37.67
N LEU A 6 17.09 20.52 37.41
CA LEU A 6 16.50 21.45 38.35
C LEU A 6 15.40 20.77 39.18
N ARG A 7 15.16 21.26 40.40
CA ARG A 7 14.07 20.77 41.27
C ARG A 7 12.69 20.92 40.61
N SER A 8 12.51 21.94 39.77
CA SER A 8 11.30 22.11 38.98
C SER A 8 11.32 21.17 37.77
N GLN A 9 10.40 20.21 37.72
CA GLN A 9 10.25 19.30 36.58
C GLN A 9 9.93 20.04 35.27
N ARG A 10 9.28 21.21 35.35
CA ARG A 10 8.98 22.08 34.19
C ARG A 10 10.24 22.70 33.56
N ALA A 11 11.37 22.67 34.26
CA ALA A 11 12.63 23.22 33.79
C ALA A 11 13.60 22.12 33.27
N ASN A 12 13.14 20.87 33.14
CA ASN A 12 13.94 19.72 32.69
C ASN A 12 13.49 19.18 31.32
N ASN A 13 12.87 20.02 30.48
CA ASN A 13 12.32 19.60 29.19
C ASN A 13 13.39 18.98 28.28
N PHE A 14 14.61 19.53 28.26
CA PHE A 14 15.73 18.97 27.52
C PHE A 14 16.01 17.52 27.97
N GLN A 15 16.22 17.31 29.27
CA GLN A 15 16.49 15.98 29.83
C GLN A 15 15.35 14.99 29.61
N ALA A 16 14.09 15.48 29.60
CA ALA A 16 12.92 14.66 29.32
C ALA A 16 12.90 14.19 27.86
N VAL A 17 13.11 15.10 26.91
CA VAL A 17 13.18 14.78 25.48
C VAL A 17 14.33 13.82 25.19
N ILE A 18 15.52 14.10 25.76
CA ILE A 18 16.67 13.19 25.64
C ILE A 18 16.34 11.83 26.26
N GLY A 19 15.77 11.78 27.46
CA GLY A 19 15.36 10.51 28.09
C GLY A 19 14.44 9.69 27.19
N VAL A 20 13.40 10.31 26.62
CA VAL A 20 12.45 9.63 25.72
C VAL A 20 13.15 9.14 24.45
N PHE A 21 13.98 9.98 23.83
CA PHE A 21 14.78 9.59 22.65
C PHE A 21 15.70 8.40 22.94
N LEU A 22 16.32 8.38 24.11
CA LEU A 22 17.20 7.31 24.55
C LEU A 22 16.49 5.98 24.75
N ILE A 23 15.29 5.99 25.37
CA ILE A 23 14.44 4.80 25.47
C ILE A 23 14.04 4.32 24.08
N ALA A 24 13.57 5.25 23.25
CA ALA A 24 13.16 4.95 21.88
C ALA A 24 14.32 4.31 21.09
N SER A 25 15.55 4.80 21.25
CA SER A 25 16.73 4.25 20.59
C SER A 25 17.18 2.87 21.11
N GLY A 26 16.44 2.29 22.06
CA GLY A 26 16.73 0.98 22.65
C GLY A 26 17.90 1.01 23.62
N MET A 27 18.20 2.16 24.24
CA MET A 27 19.34 2.27 25.13
C MET A 27 19.13 1.53 26.45
N SER A 28 20.19 0.87 26.94
CA SER A 28 20.11 0.12 28.20
C SER A 28 19.79 1.02 29.39
N LYS A 29 19.05 0.48 30.36
CA LYS A 29 18.75 1.16 31.63
C LYS A 29 20.02 1.64 32.33
N ARG A 30 21.09 0.84 32.31
CA ARG A 30 22.39 1.19 32.92
C ARG A 30 23.00 2.44 32.28
N THR A 31 23.00 2.53 30.95
CA THR A 31 23.52 3.70 30.24
C THR A 31 22.67 4.93 30.51
N MET A 32 21.34 4.77 30.58
CA MET A 32 20.44 5.87 30.94
C MET A 32 20.69 6.38 32.36
N GLU A 33 20.92 5.52 33.34
CA GLU A 33 21.25 5.94 34.70
C GLU A 33 22.59 6.68 34.77
N MET A 34 23.60 6.25 33.99
CA MET A 34 24.86 6.98 33.87
C MET A 34 24.65 8.41 33.32
N LEU A 35 23.88 8.56 32.23
CA LEU A 35 23.56 9.88 31.67
C LEU A 35 22.69 10.73 32.59
N HIS A 36 21.84 10.09 33.39
CA HIS A 36 21.08 10.76 34.43
C HIS A 36 22.00 11.34 35.52
N HIS A 37 22.97 10.56 35.99
CA HIS A 37 23.98 11.04 36.93
C HIS A 37 24.83 12.17 36.34
N ALA A 38 25.12 12.11 35.02
CA ALA A 38 25.76 13.19 34.27
C ALA A 38 24.84 14.40 33.98
N ARG A 39 23.57 14.37 34.43
CA ARG A 39 22.56 15.43 34.24
C ARG A 39 22.14 15.70 32.79
N ILE A 40 22.40 14.75 31.89
CA ILE A 40 22.09 14.82 30.46
C ILE A 40 20.67 14.32 30.18
N SER A 41 20.18 13.34 30.96
CA SER A 41 18.83 12.79 30.83
C SER A 41 18.11 12.70 32.17
N LEU A 42 16.80 12.45 32.12
CA LEU A 42 16.07 12.00 33.30
C LEU A 42 16.48 10.56 33.65
N SER A 43 16.23 10.16 34.91
CA SER A 43 16.32 8.76 35.33
C SER A 43 15.39 7.89 34.49
N TYR A 44 15.67 6.59 34.40
CA TYR A 44 14.81 5.66 33.67
C TYR A 44 13.35 5.69 34.19
N PRO A 45 13.07 5.61 35.51
CA PRO A 45 11.69 5.66 36.02
C PRO A 45 10.95 6.96 35.69
N ALA A 46 11.63 8.11 35.78
CA ALA A 46 11.04 9.40 35.43
C ALA A 46 10.71 9.49 33.93
N THR A 47 11.60 8.98 33.08
CA THR A 47 11.36 8.92 31.63
C THR A 47 10.17 8.01 31.29
N ILE A 48 10.08 6.82 31.89
CA ILE A 48 8.93 5.92 31.73
C ILE A 48 7.63 6.57 32.21
N LYS A 49 7.67 7.36 33.29
CA LYS A 49 6.49 8.14 33.74
C LYS A 49 6.02 9.13 32.68
N HIS A 50 6.94 9.86 32.02
CA HIS A 50 6.60 10.75 30.92
C HIS A 50 6.03 9.99 29.72
N LEU A 51 6.61 8.84 29.35
CA LEU A 51 6.06 8.00 28.27
C LEU A 51 4.64 7.51 28.56
N ARG A 52 4.37 7.08 29.80
CA ARG A 52 3.02 6.67 30.22
C ARG A 52 2.04 7.84 30.15
N ALA A 53 2.45 9.04 30.56
CA ALA A 53 1.61 10.23 30.46
C ALA A 53 1.29 10.58 28.99
N LEU A 54 2.30 10.58 28.12
CA LEU A 54 2.11 10.80 26.67
C LEU A 54 1.19 9.74 26.04
N SER A 55 1.35 8.47 26.43
CA SER A 55 0.47 7.39 25.98
C SER A 55 -0.97 7.62 26.46
N GLN A 56 -1.18 8.03 27.72
CA GLN A 56 -2.52 8.35 28.24
C GLN A 56 -3.16 9.54 27.53
N GLU A 57 -2.40 10.60 27.23
CA GLU A 57 -2.88 11.75 26.47
C GLU A 57 -3.26 11.36 25.02
N ALA A 58 -2.44 10.54 24.36
CA ALA A 58 -2.76 9.99 23.04
C ALA A 58 -4.04 9.14 23.08
N VAL A 59 -4.20 8.32 24.12
CA VAL A 59 -5.40 7.52 24.36
C VAL A 59 -6.65 8.38 24.51
N GLN A 60 -6.59 9.42 25.34
CA GLN A 60 -7.70 10.36 25.50
C GLN A 60 -8.04 11.06 24.18
N LYS A 61 -7.01 11.41 23.38
CA LYS A 61 -7.22 12.06 22.09
C LYS A 61 -7.99 11.18 21.12
N TYR A 62 -7.57 9.94 20.89
CA TYR A 62 -8.30 9.07 19.95
C TYR A 62 -9.67 8.63 20.50
N GLN A 63 -9.83 8.48 21.83
CA GLN A 63 -11.12 8.21 22.47
C GLN A 63 -12.13 9.33 22.23
N ARG A 64 -11.69 10.58 22.20
CA ARG A 64 -12.54 11.73 21.85
C ARG A 64 -12.85 11.72 20.35
N ILE A 65 -11.82 11.57 19.51
CA ILE A 65 -11.97 11.64 18.05
C ILE A 65 -12.98 10.60 17.53
N VAL A 66 -12.90 9.34 17.98
CA VAL A 66 -13.86 8.29 17.54
C VAL A 66 -15.30 8.55 17.97
N LYS A 67 -15.53 9.41 18.97
CA LYS A 67 -16.88 9.76 19.44
C LYS A 67 -17.44 11.01 18.77
N GLU A 68 -16.61 11.83 18.14
CA GLU A 68 -17.00 13.08 17.48
C GLU A 68 -16.99 12.94 15.95
N GLN A 69 -16.05 12.14 15.43
CA GLN A 69 -15.74 12.05 14.01
C GLN A 69 -15.88 10.62 13.50
N MET A 70 -16.30 10.50 12.24
CA MET A 70 -16.27 9.24 11.51
C MET A 70 -14.81 8.82 11.30
N CYS A 71 -14.47 7.59 11.66
CA CYS A 71 -13.12 7.05 11.58
C CYS A 71 -13.07 5.69 10.86
N SER A 72 -11.94 5.41 10.21
CA SER A 72 -11.53 4.05 9.81
C SER A 72 -10.49 3.47 10.76
N LEU A 73 -10.37 2.15 10.70
CA LEU A 73 -9.36 1.37 11.40
C LEU A 73 -8.53 0.61 10.39
N VAL A 74 -7.22 0.64 10.55
CA VAL A 74 -6.31 -0.28 9.88
C VAL A 74 -5.54 -1.03 10.95
N TRP A 75 -5.37 -2.33 10.79
CA TRP A 75 -4.57 -3.14 11.69
C TRP A 75 -3.78 -4.20 10.92
N ASP A 76 -2.71 -4.67 11.55
CA ASP A 76 -1.81 -5.67 10.98
C ASP A 76 -1.03 -6.40 12.09
N ASN A 77 -0.55 -7.59 11.77
CA ASN A 77 0.22 -8.45 12.64
C ASN A 77 1.62 -7.87 12.95
N LEU A 78 1.90 -7.73 14.24
CA LEU A 78 3.20 -7.37 14.78
C LEU A 78 3.91 -8.62 15.31
N CYS A 79 4.67 -9.29 14.44
CA CYS A 79 5.59 -10.36 14.86
C CYS A 79 6.99 -9.78 15.10
N ILE A 80 7.52 -9.95 16.31
CA ILE A 80 8.89 -9.57 16.69
C ILE A 80 9.71 -10.85 16.91
N GLN A 81 10.80 -10.99 16.16
CA GLN A 81 11.69 -12.15 16.28
C GLN A 81 12.77 -11.89 17.34
N PHE A 82 12.83 -12.75 18.36
CA PHE A 82 13.91 -12.77 19.33
C PHE A 82 14.84 -13.94 19.01
N ARG A 83 16.12 -13.61 18.74
CA ARG A 83 17.17 -14.60 18.47
C ARG A 83 18.12 -14.69 19.64
N VAL A 84 18.46 -15.91 20.04
CA VAL A 84 19.50 -16.17 21.04
C VAL A 84 20.76 -16.67 20.35
N GLY A 85 21.93 -16.20 20.81
CA GLY A 85 23.21 -16.57 20.20
C GLY A 85 23.55 -18.07 20.31
N SER A 86 22.94 -18.78 21.26
CA SER A 86 23.01 -20.24 21.39
C SER A 86 21.73 -20.75 22.02
N GLN A 87 21.03 -21.65 21.33
CA GLN A 87 19.79 -22.21 21.85
C GLN A 87 20.08 -23.28 22.92
N ARG A 88 19.33 -23.25 24.02
CA ARG A 88 19.30 -24.22 25.13
C ARG A 88 17.87 -24.66 25.40
N LEU A 89 17.66 -25.62 26.31
CA LEU A 89 16.33 -26.14 26.64
C LEU A 89 15.36 -25.00 27.07
N ASP A 90 15.88 -24.04 27.81
CA ASP A 90 15.22 -22.89 28.43
C ASP A 90 15.42 -21.57 27.65
N SER A 91 16.23 -21.58 26.60
CA SER A 91 16.59 -20.39 25.83
C SER A 91 16.54 -20.71 24.35
N LYS A 92 15.40 -20.46 23.71
CA LYS A 92 15.19 -20.73 22.29
C LYS A 92 14.82 -19.46 21.56
N ASP A 93 15.07 -19.45 20.25
CA ASP A 93 14.49 -18.44 19.38
C ASP A 93 12.96 -18.53 19.52
N HIS A 94 12.32 -17.37 19.66
CA HIS A 94 10.87 -17.28 19.73
C HIS A 94 10.39 -16.04 18.99
N PHE A 95 9.11 -16.06 18.66
CA PHE A 95 8.39 -14.91 18.13
C PHE A 95 7.41 -14.44 19.18
N ASP A 96 7.44 -13.15 19.47
CA ASP A 96 6.33 -12.50 20.15
C ASP A 96 5.38 -11.98 19.07
N ASN A 97 4.16 -12.49 19.09
CA ASN A 97 3.12 -12.10 18.15
C ASN A 97 2.12 -11.19 18.86
N GLY A 98 1.79 -10.08 18.22
CA GLY A 98 0.69 -9.21 18.63
C GLY A 98 0.09 -8.53 17.43
N THR A 99 -0.75 -7.54 17.68
CA THR A 99 -1.41 -6.73 16.65
C THR A 99 -1.22 -5.25 16.97
N THR A 100 -0.97 -4.44 15.95
CA THR A 100 -0.99 -2.99 16.04
C THR A 100 -2.09 -2.44 15.15
N ALA A 101 -2.57 -1.24 15.46
CA ALA A 101 -3.62 -0.61 14.69
C ALA A 101 -3.44 0.91 14.66
N THR A 102 -4.09 1.55 13.68
CA THR A 102 -4.16 3.00 13.54
C THR A 102 -5.60 3.40 13.28
N LEU A 103 -6.07 4.40 14.01
CA LEU A 103 -7.34 5.09 13.76
C LEU A 103 -7.09 6.28 12.83
N ILE A 104 -7.91 6.40 11.78
CA ILE A 104 -7.78 7.45 10.76
C ILE A 104 -9.13 8.17 10.64
N PRO A 105 -9.21 9.49 10.94
CA PRO A 105 -10.41 10.27 10.67
C PRO A 105 -10.71 10.32 9.17
N ILE A 106 -12.00 10.25 8.83
CA ILE A 106 -12.47 10.21 7.45
C ILE A 106 -12.58 11.62 6.88
N PHE A 107 -12.10 11.79 5.64
CA PHE A 107 -12.33 12.97 4.81
C PHE A 107 -13.72 12.89 4.15
N ASN A 108 -14.46 13.99 4.20
CA ASN A 108 -15.75 14.13 3.54
C ASN A 108 -15.55 14.70 2.13
N PRO A 109 -15.77 13.92 1.06
CA PRO A 109 -15.58 14.39 -0.32
C PRO A 109 -16.62 15.42 -0.77
N TYR A 110 -17.74 15.56 -0.07
CA TYR A 110 -18.80 16.53 -0.41
C TYR A 110 -18.58 17.88 0.26
N THR A 111 -18.19 17.88 1.54
CA THR A 111 -17.94 19.12 2.30
C THR A 111 -16.47 19.54 2.32
N LYS A 112 -15.58 18.71 1.76
CA LYS A 112 -14.14 18.94 1.66
C LYS A 112 -13.48 19.15 3.04
N SER A 113 -13.94 18.38 4.02
CA SER A 113 -13.53 18.51 5.42
C SER A 113 -12.84 17.25 5.92
N CYS A 114 -11.73 17.42 6.66
CA CYS A 114 -11.09 16.33 7.40
C CYS A 114 -11.75 16.04 8.76
N GLN A 115 -12.85 16.74 9.09
CA GLN A 115 -13.63 16.57 10.31
C GLN A 115 -15.03 16.09 9.94
N THR A 116 -15.12 14.88 9.42
CA THR A 116 -16.42 14.26 9.12
C THR A 116 -17.10 13.87 10.42
N ALA A 117 -18.30 14.39 10.68
CA ALA A 117 -19.05 14.00 11.87
C ALA A 117 -19.34 12.49 11.87
N HIS A 118 -19.28 11.87 13.05
CA HIS A 118 -19.75 10.49 13.20
C HIS A 118 -21.24 10.38 12.84
N GLY A 119 -21.71 9.19 12.46
CA GLY A 119 -23.08 8.97 12.01
C GLY A 119 -23.39 9.45 10.58
N THR A 120 -22.42 10.09 9.89
CA THR A 120 -22.55 10.49 8.47
C THR A 120 -22.93 9.29 7.59
N LEU A 121 -22.35 8.12 7.85
CA LEU A 121 -22.72 6.86 7.22
C LEU A 121 -23.29 5.91 8.28
N PRO A 122 -24.61 5.90 8.53
CA PRO A 122 -25.22 5.05 9.54
C PRO A 122 -25.07 3.56 9.19
N LEU A 123 -25.13 2.69 10.20
CA LEU A 123 -25.00 1.23 10.03
C LEU A 123 -25.99 0.63 9.02
N SER A 124 -27.17 1.24 8.86
CA SER A 124 -28.20 0.82 7.91
C SER A 124 -27.75 0.93 6.44
N MET A 125 -26.71 1.72 6.13
CA MET A 125 -26.16 1.81 4.78
C MET A 125 -25.29 0.60 4.41
N LYS A 126 -24.85 -0.21 5.38
CA LYS A 126 -24.12 -1.43 5.10
C LYS A 126 -25.10 -2.49 4.58
N PRO A 127 -24.88 -3.08 3.40
CA PRO A 127 -25.74 -4.14 2.89
C PRO A 127 -25.84 -5.30 3.88
N ALA A 128 -27.07 -5.78 4.12
CA ALA A 128 -27.29 -6.89 5.04
C ALA A 128 -26.73 -8.20 4.46
N ARG A 129 -26.04 -8.96 5.30
CA ARG A 129 -25.52 -10.29 4.93
C ARG A 129 -26.49 -11.37 5.34
N TYR A 130 -27.14 -12.00 4.37
CA TYR A 130 -28.10 -13.10 4.60
C TYR A 130 -27.48 -14.49 4.41
N THR A 131 -26.41 -14.59 3.63
CA THR A 131 -25.78 -15.85 3.23
C THR A 131 -24.36 -15.97 3.77
N THR A 132 -23.85 -17.21 3.81
CA THR A 132 -22.45 -17.46 4.15
C THR A 132 -21.50 -17.01 3.05
N ASN A 133 -21.88 -17.24 1.79
CA ASN A 133 -21.18 -16.75 0.61
C ASN A 133 -21.88 -15.48 0.11
N PRO A 134 -21.20 -14.32 0.08
CA PRO A 134 -21.81 -13.09 -0.41
C PRO A 134 -22.19 -13.24 -1.88
N VAL A 135 -23.43 -12.89 -2.20
CA VAL A 135 -23.92 -12.77 -3.57
C VAL A 135 -24.16 -11.28 -3.80
N PHE A 136 -23.52 -10.71 -4.80
CA PHE A 136 -23.69 -9.31 -5.18
C PHE A 136 -24.02 -9.25 -6.67
N ASP A 137 -25.02 -8.45 -7.01
CA ASP A 137 -25.37 -8.18 -8.39
C ASP A 137 -24.30 -7.26 -8.99
N PHE A 138 -23.68 -7.73 -10.08
CA PHE A 138 -22.69 -6.96 -10.82
C PHE A 138 -23.05 -6.90 -12.29
N THR A 139 -22.57 -5.86 -12.95
CA THR A 139 -22.58 -5.74 -14.41
C THR A 139 -21.17 -5.97 -14.92
N ASP A 140 -21.02 -6.38 -16.17
CA ASP A 140 -19.70 -6.56 -16.78
C ASP A 140 -18.84 -5.29 -16.64
N ASN A 141 -19.42 -4.11 -16.88
CA ASN A 141 -18.72 -2.83 -16.75
C ASN A 141 -18.30 -2.50 -15.31
N ALA A 142 -18.91 -3.12 -14.29
CA ALA A 142 -18.53 -2.91 -12.90
C ALA A 142 -17.24 -3.65 -12.54
N ILE A 143 -17.04 -4.86 -13.09
CA ILE A 143 -15.93 -5.76 -12.72
C ILE A 143 -14.85 -5.87 -13.80
N LEU A 144 -15.21 -5.68 -15.07
CA LEU A 144 -14.33 -5.71 -16.23
C LEU A 144 -14.12 -4.29 -16.75
N PRO A 145 -12.98 -4.01 -17.39
CA PRO A 145 -12.72 -2.72 -18.01
C PRO A 145 -13.77 -2.46 -19.11
N SER A 146 -14.51 -1.36 -18.98
CA SER A 146 -15.38 -0.86 -20.04
C SER A 146 -14.53 -0.24 -21.18
N PRO A 147 -15.11 0.03 -22.36
CA PRO A 147 -14.39 0.73 -23.43
C PRO A 147 -13.81 2.08 -22.98
N VAL A 148 -14.50 2.80 -22.09
CA VAL A 148 -14.02 4.07 -21.52
C VAL A 148 -12.82 3.81 -20.60
N ASP A 149 -12.89 2.79 -19.74
CA ASP A 149 -11.77 2.43 -18.85
C ASP A 149 -10.53 2.06 -19.66
N ILE A 150 -10.69 1.32 -20.76
CA ILE A 150 -9.60 0.96 -21.66
C ILE A 150 -8.98 2.21 -22.31
N GLN A 151 -9.79 3.15 -22.80
CA GLN A 151 -9.27 4.40 -23.35
C GLN A 151 -8.50 5.22 -22.30
N ASN A 152 -9.02 5.28 -21.07
CA ASN A 152 -8.34 5.95 -19.97
C ASN A 152 -7.00 5.27 -19.65
N ILE A 153 -6.95 3.93 -19.58
CA ILE A 153 -5.70 3.17 -19.36
C ILE A 153 -4.70 3.46 -20.49
N ILE A 154 -5.13 3.44 -21.76
CA ILE A 154 -4.25 3.71 -22.91
C ILE A 154 -3.64 5.12 -22.80
N GLN A 155 -4.45 6.13 -22.51
CA GLN A 155 -3.97 7.50 -22.35
C GLN A 155 -2.98 7.63 -21.18
N CYS A 156 -3.27 6.99 -20.05
CA CYS A 156 -2.38 6.99 -18.89
C CYS A 156 -1.06 6.26 -19.20
N CYS A 157 -1.11 5.10 -19.82
CA CYS A 157 0.06 4.34 -20.27
C CYS A 157 0.94 5.17 -21.24
N LYS A 158 0.35 5.83 -22.24
CA LYS A 158 1.07 6.75 -23.13
C LYS A 158 1.69 7.91 -22.37
N TRP A 159 1.00 8.48 -21.38
CA TRP A 159 1.57 9.50 -20.51
C TRP A 159 2.75 8.97 -19.67
N GLN A 160 2.68 7.74 -19.14
CA GLN A 160 3.81 7.12 -18.45
C GLN A 160 5.01 6.93 -19.38
N LEU A 161 4.80 6.50 -20.62
CA LEU A 161 5.86 6.40 -21.62
C LEU A 161 6.50 7.76 -21.90
N ARG A 162 5.69 8.83 -22.04
CA ARG A 162 6.20 10.20 -22.22
C ARG A 162 7.06 10.62 -21.04
N ARG A 163 6.55 10.42 -19.82
CA ARG A 163 7.26 10.74 -18.58
C ARG A 163 8.60 10.00 -18.49
N VAL A 164 8.60 8.68 -18.71
CA VAL A 164 9.81 7.85 -18.65
C VAL A 164 10.81 8.27 -19.72
N ALA A 165 10.38 8.50 -20.97
CA ALA A 165 11.25 8.97 -22.04
C ALA A 165 11.94 10.30 -21.70
N LEU A 166 11.20 11.26 -21.14
CA LEU A 166 11.74 12.54 -20.69
C LEU A 166 12.69 12.42 -19.49
N GLU A 167 12.55 11.37 -18.67
CA GLU A 167 13.43 11.08 -17.55
C GLU A 167 14.75 10.45 -18.01
N VAL A 168 14.73 9.60 -19.05
CA VAL A 168 15.87 8.74 -19.41
C VAL A 168 16.59 9.15 -20.69
N ILE A 169 15.98 9.95 -21.57
CA ILE A 169 16.58 10.45 -22.82
C ILE A 169 16.94 11.93 -22.62
N PRO A 170 18.22 12.27 -22.35
CA PRO A 170 18.61 13.64 -21.99
C PRO A 170 18.31 14.67 -23.08
N GLY A 171 18.39 14.28 -24.36
CA GLY A 171 18.11 15.14 -25.50
C GLY A 171 16.69 15.69 -25.53
N LEU A 172 15.71 15.05 -24.87
CA LEU A 172 14.32 15.49 -24.81
C LEU A 172 14.04 16.48 -23.66
N ALA A 173 15.05 16.92 -22.92
CA ALA A 173 14.85 17.74 -21.73
C ALA A 173 14.12 19.07 -22.00
N HIS A 174 14.26 19.64 -23.20
CA HIS A 174 13.54 20.86 -23.63
C HIS A 174 12.02 20.66 -23.74
N LEU A 175 11.54 19.41 -23.85
CA LEU A 175 10.12 19.08 -23.91
C LEU A 175 9.51 18.78 -22.54
N LYS A 176 10.27 18.85 -21.43
CA LYS A 176 9.75 18.53 -20.08
C LYS A 176 8.58 19.42 -19.67
N SER A 177 8.56 20.68 -20.10
CA SER A 177 7.49 21.61 -19.76
C SER A 177 6.16 21.28 -20.46
N SER A 178 6.16 20.51 -21.55
CA SER A 178 4.95 20.14 -22.28
C SER A 178 4.31 18.82 -21.82
N LEU A 179 4.91 18.10 -20.85
CA LEU A 179 4.39 16.81 -20.36
C LEU A 179 2.98 16.92 -19.75
N GLY A 180 2.70 18.01 -19.04
CA GLY A 180 1.44 18.21 -18.33
C GLY A 180 1.17 17.16 -17.23
N SER A 181 -0.08 17.12 -16.77
CA SER A 181 -0.56 16.08 -15.85
C SER A 181 -1.09 14.86 -16.60
N CYS A 182 -1.04 13.69 -15.97
CA CYS A 182 -1.77 12.53 -16.46
C CYS A 182 -3.28 12.79 -16.44
N LEU A 183 -4.05 11.99 -17.19
CA LEU A 183 -5.51 12.01 -17.18
C LEU A 183 -6.05 11.82 -15.76
N GLU A 184 -7.04 12.63 -15.36
CA GLU A 184 -7.73 12.48 -14.09
C GLU A 184 -9.03 11.69 -14.29
N VAL A 185 -9.22 10.61 -13.53
CA VAL A 185 -10.40 9.74 -13.61
C VAL A 185 -11.30 9.94 -12.40
N ASP A 186 -10.78 9.70 -11.19
CA ASP A 186 -11.44 10.06 -9.94
C ASP A 186 -10.38 10.44 -8.92
N LYS A 187 -9.98 11.71 -8.95
CA LYS A 187 -8.89 12.22 -8.12
C LYS A 187 -9.39 12.61 -6.74
N ILE A 188 -8.73 12.09 -5.71
CA ILE A 188 -8.98 12.46 -4.33
C ILE A 188 -8.45 13.89 -4.11
N GLU A 189 -9.30 14.74 -3.56
CA GLU A 189 -8.95 16.11 -3.24
C GLU A 189 -7.78 16.18 -2.27
N LEU A 190 -6.81 17.07 -2.55
CA LEU A 190 -5.61 17.21 -1.75
C LEU A 190 -5.96 17.64 -0.33
N HIS A 191 -5.68 16.78 0.64
CA HIS A 191 -5.82 17.08 2.05
C HIS A 191 -4.75 16.37 2.87
N LYS A 192 -4.55 16.85 4.10
CA LYS A 192 -3.65 16.19 5.04
C LYS A 192 -4.44 15.20 5.88
N THR A 193 -4.12 13.92 5.78
CA THR A 193 -4.73 12.88 6.60
C THR A 193 -4.10 12.87 7.99
N GLU A 194 -4.93 12.98 9.03
CA GLU A 194 -4.51 12.72 10.41
C GLU A 194 -4.49 11.22 10.69
N GLN A 195 -3.64 10.79 11.63
CA GLN A 195 -3.56 9.40 12.06
C GLN A 195 -3.29 9.32 13.55
N TYR A 196 -3.84 8.29 14.18
CA TYR A 196 -3.73 8.04 15.61
C TYR A 196 -3.34 6.58 15.82
N PRO A 197 -2.03 6.28 15.98
CA PRO A 197 -1.58 4.95 16.35
C PRO A 197 -2.23 4.51 17.67
N LEU A 198 -2.79 3.32 17.67
CA LEU A 198 -3.47 2.73 18.81
C LEU A 198 -2.49 1.88 19.63
N LEU A 199 -2.91 1.51 20.85
CA LEU A 199 -2.12 0.64 21.71
C LEU A 199 -1.88 -0.72 21.03
N ALA A 200 -0.64 -1.19 21.04
CA ALA A 200 -0.32 -2.55 20.65
C ALA A 200 -1.03 -3.55 21.57
N MET A 201 -1.47 -4.67 21.01
CA MET A 201 -2.26 -5.68 21.69
C MET A 201 -1.55 -7.02 21.62
N ASN A 202 -1.59 -7.78 22.72
CA ASN A 202 -1.15 -9.18 22.73
C ASN A 202 -2.28 -10.10 22.23
N GLU A 203 -2.74 -9.82 21.02
CA GLU A 203 -3.79 -10.56 20.32
C GLU A 203 -3.24 -10.95 18.97
N GLU A 204 -3.32 -12.24 18.63
CA GLU A 204 -2.87 -12.74 17.33
C GLU A 204 -4.03 -12.72 16.32
N GLU A 205 -3.77 -12.19 15.14
CA GLU A 205 -4.75 -12.13 14.04
C GLU A 205 -4.50 -13.22 13.00
N ASN A 206 -4.44 -14.48 13.44
CA ASN A 206 -4.28 -15.65 12.56
C ASN A 206 -5.54 -16.53 12.47
N SER A 207 -6.60 -16.16 13.19
CA SER A 207 -7.83 -16.93 13.34
C SER A 207 -9.06 -16.01 13.42
N ILE A 208 -10.23 -16.61 13.23
CA ILE A 208 -11.52 -15.92 13.35
C ILE A 208 -11.69 -15.34 14.76
N ASP A 209 -11.43 -16.15 15.79
CA ASP A 209 -11.52 -15.69 17.19
C ASP A 209 -10.49 -14.62 17.54
N GLY A 210 -9.27 -14.74 17.01
CA GLY A 210 -8.24 -13.71 17.14
C GLY A 210 -8.68 -12.37 16.56
N THR A 211 -9.19 -12.38 15.33
CA THR A 211 -9.73 -11.18 14.64
C THR A 211 -10.85 -10.52 15.43
N ILE A 212 -11.75 -11.32 16.01
CA ILE A 212 -12.81 -10.83 16.90
C ILE A 212 -12.22 -10.14 18.13
N ARG A 213 -11.23 -10.77 18.80
CA ARG A 213 -10.61 -10.21 20.00
C ARG A 213 -9.84 -8.93 19.69
N VAL A 214 -9.15 -8.85 18.55
CA VAL A 214 -8.52 -7.62 18.06
C VAL A 214 -9.56 -6.51 17.98
N PHE A 215 -10.64 -6.72 17.23
CA PHE A 215 -11.67 -5.69 17.06
C PHE A 215 -12.33 -5.27 18.38
N GLN A 216 -12.69 -6.23 19.24
CA GLN A 216 -13.28 -5.94 20.54
C GLN A 216 -12.31 -5.20 21.46
N THR A 217 -11.02 -5.52 21.41
CA THR A 217 -9.98 -4.85 22.22
C THR A 217 -9.74 -3.43 21.73
N LEU A 218 -9.74 -3.20 20.41
CA LEU A 218 -9.67 -1.85 19.84
C LEU A 218 -10.81 -0.96 20.33
N LEU A 219 -12.05 -1.42 20.22
CA LEU A 219 -13.22 -0.66 20.68
C LEU A 219 -13.23 -0.48 22.21
N ARG A 220 -12.81 -1.50 22.97
CA ARG A 220 -12.65 -1.39 24.44
C ARG A 220 -11.62 -0.34 24.83
N ASN A 221 -10.45 -0.34 24.19
CA ASN A 221 -9.40 0.65 24.41
C ASN A 221 -9.82 2.06 23.99
N ALA A 222 -10.74 2.16 23.02
CA ALA A 222 -11.39 3.40 22.60
C ALA A 222 -12.62 3.78 23.42
N LYS A 223 -13.00 2.97 24.43
CA LYS A 223 -14.21 3.16 25.26
C LYS A 223 -15.47 3.38 24.41
N VAL A 224 -15.56 2.65 23.30
CA VAL A 224 -16.72 2.62 22.41
C VAL A 224 -17.67 1.53 22.91
N THR A 225 -18.88 1.93 23.27
CA THR A 225 -19.99 1.04 23.62
C THR A 225 -20.79 0.64 22.37
N ASN A 226 -21.77 -0.27 22.51
CA ASN A 226 -22.66 -0.61 21.40
C ASN A 226 -23.45 0.62 20.91
N ASP A 227 -23.92 1.46 21.83
CA ASP A 227 -24.65 2.69 21.48
C ASP A 227 -23.74 3.71 20.81
N ASP A 228 -22.50 3.86 21.28
CA ASP A 228 -21.49 4.68 20.60
C ASP A 228 -21.24 4.18 19.16
N LEU A 229 -21.16 2.85 18.95
CA LEU A 229 -20.93 2.28 17.61
C LEU A 229 -22.16 2.46 16.69
N ILE A 230 -23.38 2.38 17.23
CA ILE A 230 -24.61 2.70 16.49
C ILE A 230 -24.61 4.17 16.07
N ALA A 231 -24.29 5.08 17.01
CA ALA A 231 -24.20 6.51 16.73
C ALA A 231 -23.06 6.84 15.74
N HIS A 232 -21.93 6.13 15.84
CA HIS A 232 -20.81 6.31 14.93
C HIS A 232 -21.12 5.88 13.50
N GLY A 233 -21.82 4.76 13.32
CA GLY A 233 -22.08 4.20 12.01
C GLY A 233 -20.91 3.38 11.46
N ILE A 234 -20.78 3.35 10.13
CA ILE A 234 -19.79 2.54 9.40
C ILE A 234 -18.36 2.96 9.77
N MET A 235 -17.50 1.96 9.99
CA MET A 235 -16.06 2.07 10.12
C MET A 235 -15.41 1.30 8.98
N PHE A 236 -14.67 1.97 8.10
CA PHE A 236 -13.87 1.23 7.12
C PHE A 236 -12.76 0.48 7.84
N THR A 237 -12.52 -0.76 7.42
CA THR A 237 -11.47 -1.61 8.00
C THR A 237 -10.52 -2.10 6.93
N ASP A 238 -9.23 -1.84 7.12
CA ASP A 238 -8.16 -2.21 6.19
C ASP A 238 -7.16 -3.15 6.89
N GLY A 239 -6.51 -3.98 6.08
CA GLY A 239 -5.46 -4.91 6.50
C GLY A 239 -4.92 -5.67 5.30
N ASP A 240 -4.15 -6.72 5.54
CA ASP A 240 -3.71 -7.62 4.48
C ASP A 240 -4.86 -8.49 3.95
N LEU A 241 -4.58 -9.34 2.96
CA LEU A 241 -5.60 -10.23 2.38
C LEU A 241 -6.11 -11.27 3.39
N LEU A 242 -5.30 -11.68 4.36
CA LEU A 242 -5.71 -12.62 5.39
C LEU A 242 -6.67 -11.94 6.36
N THR A 243 -6.39 -10.71 6.80
CA THR A 243 -7.29 -9.85 7.58
C THR A 243 -8.64 -9.72 6.89
N ASP A 244 -8.67 -9.32 5.62
CA ASP A 244 -9.93 -9.18 4.87
C ASP A 244 -10.72 -10.49 4.82
N SER A 245 -10.04 -11.61 4.54
CA SER A 245 -10.66 -12.95 4.51
C SER A 245 -11.20 -13.39 5.88
N LEU A 246 -10.50 -13.08 6.97
CA LEU A 246 -10.92 -13.43 8.32
C LEU A 246 -12.12 -12.58 8.76
N VAL A 247 -12.10 -11.27 8.50
CA VAL A 247 -13.24 -10.40 8.79
C VAL A 247 -14.47 -10.84 7.98
N ASP A 248 -14.31 -11.26 6.72
CA ASP A 248 -15.42 -11.83 5.95
C ASP A 248 -16.04 -13.06 6.63
N LYS A 249 -15.21 -13.99 7.12
CA LYS A 249 -15.68 -15.17 7.85
C LYS A 249 -16.36 -14.80 9.17
N VAL A 250 -15.90 -13.74 9.85
CA VAL A 250 -16.57 -13.24 11.06
C VAL A 250 -17.95 -12.66 10.71
N GLU A 251 -18.05 -11.82 9.68
CA GLU A 251 -19.32 -11.27 9.23
C GLU A 251 -20.32 -12.37 8.84
N SER A 252 -19.82 -13.44 8.19
CA SER A 252 -20.60 -14.64 7.85
C SER A 252 -21.15 -15.37 9.07
N SER A 253 -20.26 -15.68 10.02
CA SER A 253 -20.60 -16.46 11.22
C SER A 253 -21.47 -15.68 12.21
N ARG A 254 -21.30 -14.35 12.28
CA ARG A 254 -22.02 -13.47 13.21
C ARG A 254 -23.14 -12.66 12.57
N ARG A 255 -23.59 -13.02 11.37
CA ARG A 255 -24.65 -12.31 10.63
C ARG A 255 -25.95 -12.11 11.43
N ASN A 256 -26.33 -13.07 12.28
CA ASN A 256 -27.55 -12.99 13.11
C ASN A 256 -27.34 -12.31 14.48
N ASN A 257 -26.13 -11.88 14.81
CA ASN A 257 -25.87 -11.21 16.08
C ASN A 257 -26.37 -9.76 16.01
N MET A 258 -27.27 -9.37 16.91
CA MET A 258 -27.87 -8.04 16.93
C MET A 258 -27.04 -7.00 17.69
N LEU A 259 -26.06 -7.42 18.50
CA LEU A 259 -25.19 -6.50 19.23
C LEU A 259 -24.11 -5.95 18.29
N PRO A 260 -24.01 -4.63 18.08
CA PRO A 260 -23.09 -4.02 17.12
C PRO A 260 -21.63 -4.46 17.23
N ILE A 261 -21.07 -4.46 18.44
CA ILE A 261 -19.66 -4.80 18.69
C ILE A 261 -19.43 -6.30 18.50
N ASN A 262 -20.28 -7.13 19.12
CA ASN A 262 -20.13 -8.58 19.02
C ASN A 262 -20.38 -9.05 17.58
N GLY A 263 -21.36 -8.50 16.88
CA GLY A 263 -21.64 -8.79 15.49
C GLY A 263 -20.69 -8.13 14.48
N MET A 264 -19.73 -7.32 14.92
CA MET A 264 -18.85 -6.51 14.06
C MET A 264 -19.62 -5.73 12.98
N LYS A 265 -20.78 -5.17 13.38
CA LYS A 265 -21.73 -4.56 12.44
C LYS A 265 -21.23 -3.26 11.82
N GLY A 266 -20.35 -2.54 12.53
CA GLY A 266 -19.73 -1.31 12.04
C GLY A 266 -18.74 -1.51 10.90
N ASN A 267 -18.14 -2.69 10.77
CA ASN A 267 -17.00 -2.86 9.87
C ASN A 267 -17.45 -2.85 8.42
N LEU A 268 -16.71 -2.17 7.56
CA LEU A 268 -16.84 -2.31 6.12
C LEU A 268 -15.45 -2.53 5.53
N ARG A 269 -15.19 -3.75 5.08
CA ARG A 269 -13.87 -4.19 4.68
C ARG A 269 -13.39 -3.51 3.41
N ARG A 270 -12.13 -3.08 3.42
CA ARG A 270 -11.41 -2.55 2.27
C ARG A 270 -10.18 -3.40 1.97
N LEU A 271 -10.00 -3.73 0.69
CA LEU A 271 -8.83 -4.46 0.24
C LEU A 271 -7.58 -3.59 0.44
N GLY A 272 -6.54 -4.13 1.08
CA GLY A 272 -5.25 -3.46 1.22
C GLY A 272 -4.60 -3.19 -0.14
N ILE A 273 -4.56 -1.92 -0.56
CA ILE A 273 -4.01 -1.53 -1.87
C ILE A 273 -2.51 -1.81 -1.92
N TRP A 274 -1.79 -1.69 -0.80
CA TRP A 274 -0.36 -1.96 -0.80
C TRP A 274 -0.07 -3.42 -1.06
N HIS A 275 -0.79 -4.32 -0.40
CA HIS A 275 -0.68 -5.75 -0.64
C HIS A 275 -1.13 -6.13 -2.07
N ALA A 276 -2.16 -5.48 -2.59
CA ALA A 276 -2.58 -5.62 -3.99
C ALA A 276 -1.49 -5.18 -4.98
N LYS A 277 -0.88 -3.99 -4.76
CA LYS A 277 0.25 -3.47 -5.55
C LYS A 277 1.48 -4.35 -5.45
N ALA A 278 1.78 -4.88 -4.27
CA ALA A 278 2.88 -5.81 -4.05
C ALA A 278 2.66 -7.12 -4.83
N SER A 279 1.42 -7.59 -4.84
CA SER A 279 1.03 -8.79 -5.59
C SER A 279 1.06 -8.57 -7.09
N GLY A 280 0.72 -7.37 -7.59
CA GLY A 280 0.94 -6.99 -8.98
C GLY A 280 2.42 -6.98 -9.36
N CYS A 281 3.29 -6.42 -8.51
CA CYS A 281 4.74 -6.50 -8.70
C CYS A 281 5.22 -7.96 -8.76
N HIS A 282 4.74 -8.81 -7.86
CA HIS A 282 5.08 -10.23 -7.82
C HIS A 282 4.57 -10.99 -9.04
N MET A 283 3.37 -10.66 -9.53
CA MET A 283 2.82 -11.23 -10.76
C MET A 283 3.73 -10.89 -11.94
N THR A 284 4.04 -9.60 -12.15
CA THR A 284 4.88 -9.16 -13.27
C THR A 284 6.28 -9.74 -13.21
N ILE A 285 6.94 -9.70 -12.04
CA ILE A 285 8.32 -10.23 -11.90
C ILE A 285 8.37 -11.74 -12.11
N ASN A 286 7.37 -12.50 -11.63
CA ASN A 286 7.40 -13.97 -11.71
C ASN A 286 7.05 -14.47 -13.10
N GLU A 287 6.11 -13.82 -13.78
CA GLU A 287 5.71 -14.17 -15.14
C GLU A 287 6.87 -13.94 -16.11
N HIS A 288 7.51 -12.78 -15.98
CA HIS A 288 8.56 -12.33 -16.91
C HIS A 288 9.98 -12.60 -16.39
N TRP A 289 10.13 -13.42 -15.34
CA TRP A 289 11.46 -13.75 -14.79
C TRP A 289 12.32 -14.49 -15.82
N GLY A 290 11.71 -15.39 -16.59
CA GLY A 290 12.42 -16.30 -17.48
C GLY A 290 13.13 -17.44 -16.74
N GLN A 291 13.93 -18.22 -17.49
CA GLN A 291 14.69 -19.33 -16.93
C GLN A 291 16.10 -18.87 -16.50
N PRO A 292 16.49 -19.09 -15.24
CA PRO A 292 17.86 -18.83 -14.80
C PRO A 292 18.89 -19.57 -15.66
N GLN A 293 19.97 -18.88 -16.02
CA GLN A 293 21.07 -19.40 -16.84
C GLN A 293 20.68 -19.76 -18.29
N SER A 294 19.49 -19.34 -18.74
CA SER A 294 19.11 -19.45 -20.14
C SER A 294 20.11 -18.70 -21.03
N LYS A 295 20.40 -19.28 -22.20
CA LYS A 295 21.16 -18.61 -23.27
C LYS A 295 20.33 -17.56 -24.00
N ASN A 296 19.01 -17.57 -23.84
CA ASN A 296 18.12 -16.60 -24.46
C ASN A 296 18.28 -15.25 -23.77
N ALA A 297 18.59 -14.22 -24.55
CA ALA A 297 18.77 -12.84 -24.08
C ALA A 297 17.43 -12.13 -23.84
N GLY A 298 16.56 -12.74 -23.02
CA GLY A 298 15.23 -12.20 -22.73
C GLY A 298 14.78 -12.49 -21.31
N GLY A 299 13.92 -11.62 -20.79
CA GLY A 299 13.33 -11.72 -19.47
C GLY A 299 14.14 -11.05 -18.36
N LEU A 300 13.46 -10.80 -17.24
CA LEU A 300 13.97 -10.00 -16.12
C LEU A 300 15.15 -10.66 -15.40
N TRP A 301 15.29 -11.99 -15.44
CA TRP A 301 16.48 -12.65 -14.90
C TRP A 301 17.73 -12.25 -15.70
N TRP A 302 17.66 -12.26 -17.03
CA TRP A 302 18.78 -11.90 -17.88
C TRP A 302 19.18 -10.44 -17.65
N GLU A 303 18.20 -9.54 -17.62
CA GLU A 303 18.41 -8.11 -17.33
C GLU A 303 19.03 -7.90 -15.95
N ASN A 304 18.54 -8.59 -14.91
CA ASN A 304 19.09 -8.50 -13.55
C ASN A 304 20.58 -8.90 -13.52
N ASN A 305 20.96 -9.96 -14.24
CA ASN A 305 22.36 -10.40 -14.33
C ASN A 305 23.20 -9.42 -15.15
N ARG A 306 22.66 -8.89 -16.25
CA ARG A 306 23.36 -7.90 -17.10
C ARG A 306 23.66 -6.61 -16.35
N LEU A 307 22.77 -6.22 -15.43
CA LEU A 307 22.95 -5.08 -14.53
C LEU A 307 23.92 -5.34 -13.36
N GLY A 308 24.48 -6.56 -13.25
CA GLY A 308 25.37 -6.93 -12.13
C GLY A 308 24.68 -6.92 -10.77
N ARG A 309 23.33 -6.98 -10.74
CA ARG A 309 22.56 -7.00 -9.50
C ARG A 309 22.70 -8.36 -8.83
N LYS A 310 22.65 -8.38 -7.51
CA LYS A 310 22.60 -9.65 -6.75
C LYS A 310 21.42 -10.48 -7.24
N ASN A 311 21.64 -11.76 -7.48
CA ASN A 311 20.57 -12.67 -7.86
C ASN A 311 19.48 -12.70 -6.79
N MET A 312 18.24 -12.44 -7.21
CA MET A 312 17.03 -12.64 -6.41
C MET A 312 16.31 -13.90 -6.86
N VAL A 313 15.56 -14.52 -5.95
CA VAL A 313 14.74 -15.69 -6.28
C VAL A 313 13.37 -15.19 -6.71
N ALA A 314 12.96 -15.50 -7.94
CA ALA A 314 11.66 -15.18 -8.51
C ALA A 314 11.23 -16.27 -9.51
N GLY A 315 10.00 -16.16 -10.01
CA GLY A 315 9.33 -17.16 -10.84
C GLY A 315 8.36 -18.02 -10.04
N TRP A 316 7.29 -18.48 -10.70
CA TRP A 316 6.19 -19.23 -10.07
C TRP A 316 6.58 -20.57 -9.44
N GLN A 317 7.77 -21.09 -9.76
CA GLN A 317 8.29 -22.34 -9.22
C GLN A 317 9.13 -22.15 -7.94
N SER A 318 9.38 -20.89 -7.54
CA SER A 318 10.14 -20.58 -6.34
C SER A 318 9.37 -20.93 -5.06
N SER A 319 10.07 -21.46 -4.07
CA SER A 319 9.53 -21.67 -2.72
C SER A 319 9.47 -20.40 -1.87
N LYS A 320 10.11 -19.31 -2.33
CA LYS A 320 10.11 -18.00 -1.67
C LYS A 320 9.55 -16.93 -2.60
N ALA A 321 8.76 -16.02 -2.03
CA ALA A 321 8.30 -14.84 -2.76
C ALA A 321 9.49 -13.96 -3.15
N ALA A 322 9.41 -13.36 -4.34
CA ALA A 322 10.39 -12.38 -4.79
C ALA A 322 10.40 -11.17 -3.83
N PRO A 323 11.58 -10.63 -3.48
CA PRO A 323 11.64 -9.48 -2.60
C PRO A 323 11.09 -8.23 -3.30
N TRP A 324 10.01 -7.67 -2.77
CA TRP A 324 9.27 -6.58 -3.43
C TRP A 324 10.15 -5.39 -3.84
N LYS A 325 10.99 -4.86 -2.94
CA LYS A 325 11.77 -3.63 -3.22
C LYS A 325 12.78 -3.82 -4.36
N PRO A 326 13.63 -4.87 -4.36
CA PRO A 326 14.47 -5.20 -5.52
C PRO A 326 13.70 -5.45 -6.82
N SER A 327 12.54 -6.12 -6.75
CA SER A 327 11.69 -6.38 -7.92
C SER A 327 11.09 -5.09 -8.49
N HIS A 328 10.52 -4.25 -7.63
CA HIS A 328 9.99 -2.93 -7.97
C HIS A 328 11.05 -2.08 -8.70
N GLU A 329 12.26 -1.99 -8.14
CA GLU A 329 13.35 -1.26 -8.79
C GLU A 329 13.75 -1.85 -10.15
N LEU A 330 13.83 -3.17 -10.26
CA LEU A 330 14.17 -3.81 -11.52
C LEU A 330 13.12 -3.52 -12.60
N LEU A 331 11.83 -3.57 -12.27
CA LEU A 331 10.74 -3.23 -13.20
C LEU A 331 10.84 -1.78 -13.70
N HIS A 332 11.19 -0.84 -12.81
CA HIS A 332 11.42 0.57 -13.21
C HIS A 332 12.63 0.72 -14.14
N ILE A 333 13.74 0.03 -13.86
CA ILE A 333 14.96 0.09 -14.69
C ILE A 333 14.73 -0.58 -16.05
N SER A 334 14.09 -1.75 -16.05
CA SER A 334 13.73 -2.52 -17.23
C SER A 334 12.85 -1.68 -18.18
N LEU A 335 11.76 -1.12 -17.65
CA LEU A 335 10.87 -0.26 -18.44
C LEU A 335 11.62 0.94 -19.02
N ALA A 336 12.45 1.62 -18.23
CA ALA A 336 13.26 2.75 -18.68
C ALA A 336 14.16 2.39 -19.87
N ALA A 337 14.84 1.24 -19.80
CA ALA A 337 15.69 0.76 -20.88
C ALA A 337 14.87 0.44 -22.14
N HIS A 338 13.73 -0.25 -22.00
CA HIS A 338 12.88 -0.64 -23.13
C HIS A 338 12.19 0.56 -23.78
N VAL A 339 11.87 1.61 -23.00
CA VAL A 339 11.40 2.88 -23.56
C VAL A 339 12.49 3.54 -24.38
N SER A 340 13.71 3.66 -23.85
CA SER A 340 14.83 4.25 -24.60
C SER A 340 15.12 3.49 -25.90
N ASP A 341 15.14 2.16 -25.85
CA ASP A 341 15.34 1.30 -27.01
C ASP A 341 14.21 1.45 -28.03
N GLY A 342 12.95 1.47 -27.58
CA GLY A 342 11.81 1.74 -28.44
C GLY A 342 11.93 3.07 -29.18
N PHE A 343 12.29 4.15 -28.48
CA PHE A 343 12.52 5.43 -29.14
C PHE A 343 13.65 5.36 -30.16
N HIS A 344 14.75 4.66 -29.86
CA HIS A 344 15.82 4.46 -30.83
C HIS A 344 15.32 3.73 -32.10
N LEU A 345 14.54 2.66 -31.95
CA LEU A 345 14.00 1.87 -33.06
C LEU A 345 13.04 2.67 -33.96
N PHE A 346 12.23 3.56 -33.39
CA PHE A 346 11.13 4.23 -34.11
C PHE A 346 11.37 5.71 -34.42
N CYS A 347 12.45 6.33 -33.94
CA CYS A 347 12.75 7.74 -34.21
C CYS A 347 13.19 8.03 -35.65
N GLY A 348 13.53 7.00 -36.43
CA GLY A 348 13.99 7.15 -37.81
C GLY A 348 15.41 7.76 -37.94
N SER A 349 16.18 7.81 -36.85
CA SER A 349 17.56 8.26 -36.82
C SER A 349 18.48 7.17 -36.27
N GLU A 350 19.69 7.07 -36.81
CA GLU A 350 20.73 6.17 -36.28
C GLU A 350 21.23 6.61 -34.89
N ASP A 351 21.05 7.89 -34.53
CA ASP A 351 21.47 8.45 -33.25
C ASP A 351 20.24 9.04 -32.52
N LEU A 352 19.82 8.35 -31.46
CA LEU A 352 18.71 8.76 -30.62
C LEU A 352 18.94 10.14 -30.00
N ASP A 353 20.15 10.45 -29.57
CA ASP A 353 20.47 11.73 -28.93
C ASP A 353 20.44 12.88 -29.94
N GLN A 354 20.87 12.63 -31.18
CA GLN A 354 20.78 13.62 -32.25
C GLN A 354 19.33 13.96 -32.56
N TRP A 355 18.49 12.94 -32.79
CA TRP A 355 17.05 13.14 -33.01
C TRP A 355 16.40 13.87 -31.82
N ALA A 356 16.67 13.40 -30.60
CA ALA A 356 16.04 13.91 -29.39
C ALA A 356 16.27 15.42 -29.20
N ARG A 357 17.48 15.94 -29.47
CA ARG A 357 17.80 17.37 -29.32
C ARG A 357 17.03 18.28 -30.29
N THR A 358 16.63 17.76 -31.44
CA THR A 358 15.93 18.52 -32.48
C THR A 358 14.45 18.19 -32.60
N ALA A 359 13.99 17.14 -31.92
CA ALA A 359 12.61 16.68 -31.97
C ALA A 359 11.64 17.78 -31.52
N SER A 360 10.63 18.02 -32.33
CA SER A 360 9.48 18.84 -31.94
C SER A 360 8.56 18.06 -31.00
N SER A 361 7.58 18.74 -30.42
CA SER A 361 6.55 18.08 -29.61
C SER A 361 5.72 17.09 -30.44
N ASP A 362 5.51 17.38 -31.73
CA ASP A 362 4.72 16.52 -32.62
C ASP A 362 5.52 15.27 -33.00
N ASP A 363 6.82 15.42 -33.33
CA ASP A 363 7.72 14.30 -33.60
C ASP A 363 7.78 13.37 -32.39
N PHE A 364 7.91 13.93 -31.19
CA PHE A 364 7.95 13.17 -29.94
C PHE A 364 6.67 12.35 -29.72
N VAL A 365 5.50 12.94 -29.96
CA VAL A 365 4.20 12.26 -29.83
C VAL A 365 4.05 11.16 -30.89
N GLN A 366 4.45 11.43 -32.13
CA GLN A 366 4.39 10.46 -33.22
C GLN A 366 5.25 9.23 -32.94
N VAL A 367 6.51 9.43 -32.53
CA VAL A 367 7.41 8.32 -32.19
C VAL A 367 6.89 7.55 -30.97
N LEU A 368 6.37 8.25 -29.96
CA LEU A 368 5.75 7.60 -28.80
C LEU A 368 4.58 6.70 -29.18
N ASP A 369 3.71 7.14 -30.08
CA ASP A 369 2.59 6.33 -30.54
C ASP A 369 3.06 5.07 -31.27
N LEU A 370 4.11 5.17 -32.10
CA LEU A 370 4.75 4.01 -32.71
C LEU A 370 5.34 3.06 -31.67
N VAL A 371 6.07 3.59 -30.68
CA VAL A 371 6.63 2.81 -29.57
C VAL A 371 5.52 2.08 -28.83
N TYR A 372 4.44 2.78 -28.45
CA TYR A 372 3.34 2.19 -27.72
C TYR A 372 2.67 1.07 -28.51
N GLU A 373 2.22 1.36 -29.74
CA GLU A 373 1.44 0.40 -30.55
C GLU A 373 2.24 -0.85 -30.90
N ASN A 374 3.55 -0.71 -31.18
CA ASN A 374 4.40 -1.82 -31.60
C ASN A 374 5.02 -2.59 -30.43
N LEU A 375 5.33 -1.94 -29.29
CA LEU A 375 6.12 -2.57 -28.22
C LEU A 375 5.38 -2.82 -26.90
N PHE A 376 4.21 -2.21 -26.69
CA PHE A 376 3.52 -2.21 -25.38
C PHE A 376 2.06 -2.72 -25.44
N THR A 377 1.62 -3.30 -26.56
CA THR A 377 0.23 -3.77 -26.72
C THR A 377 0.11 -5.28 -26.86
N THR A 378 -1.04 -5.82 -26.46
CA THR A 378 -1.41 -7.20 -26.78
C THR A 378 -1.55 -7.41 -28.29
N ARG A 379 -1.97 -6.38 -29.03
CA ARG A 379 -2.14 -6.44 -30.49
C ARG A 379 -0.82 -6.73 -31.20
N SER A 380 0.27 -6.08 -30.79
CA SER A 380 1.58 -6.35 -31.40
C SER A 380 2.08 -7.75 -31.07
N TYR A 381 1.80 -8.26 -29.87
CA TYR A 381 2.07 -9.66 -29.52
C TYR A 381 1.29 -10.64 -30.39
N ASP A 382 -0.02 -10.42 -30.56
CA ASP A 382 -0.85 -11.29 -31.40
C ASP A 382 -0.39 -11.29 -32.86
N HIS A 383 0.06 -10.14 -33.37
CA HIS A 383 0.65 -10.02 -34.69
C HIS A 383 1.99 -10.76 -34.80
N ALA A 384 2.90 -10.59 -33.84
CA ALA A 384 4.18 -11.28 -33.82
C ALA A 384 4.02 -12.81 -33.81
N LYS A 385 2.98 -13.32 -33.15
CA LYS A 385 2.65 -14.75 -33.11
C LYS A 385 2.12 -15.31 -34.44
N GLN A 386 1.66 -14.45 -35.35
CA GLN A 386 1.16 -14.84 -36.67
C GLN A 386 2.26 -14.88 -37.75
N LEU A 387 3.48 -14.45 -37.43
CA LEU A 387 4.61 -14.49 -38.35
C LEU A 387 5.14 -15.92 -38.50
N ASP A 388 5.66 -16.25 -39.69
CA ASP A 388 6.22 -17.57 -40.01
C ASP A 388 7.52 -17.84 -39.23
N ASP A 389 8.35 -16.81 -39.02
CA ASP A 389 9.57 -16.87 -38.21
C ASP A 389 9.32 -16.22 -36.84
N GLN A 390 8.84 -17.02 -35.89
CA GLN A 390 8.44 -16.54 -34.58
C GLN A 390 9.64 -16.24 -33.68
N ASP A 391 9.99 -14.96 -33.55
CA ASP A 391 10.90 -14.51 -32.50
C ASP A 391 10.19 -14.56 -31.13
N THR A 392 10.48 -15.64 -30.41
CA THR A 392 9.95 -15.87 -29.06
C THR A 392 10.48 -14.86 -28.04
N THR A 393 11.72 -14.38 -28.22
CA THR A 393 12.34 -13.40 -27.32
C THR A 393 11.64 -12.06 -27.46
N TYR A 394 11.44 -11.61 -28.70
CA TYR A 394 10.67 -10.40 -29.00
C TYR A 394 9.24 -10.51 -28.47
N SER A 395 8.54 -11.61 -28.75
CA SER A 395 7.16 -11.83 -28.31
C SER A 395 7.01 -11.77 -26.77
N ASN A 396 7.95 -12.37 -26.02
CA ASN A 396 7.95 -12.30 -24.56
C ASN A 396 8.21 -10.86 -24.06
N THR A 397 9.08 -10.13 -24.74
CA THR A 397 9.41 -8.74 -24.40
C THR A 397 8.17 -7.83 -24.56
N LEU A 398 7.35 -8.04 -25.59
CA LEU A 398 6.09 -7.30 -25.78
C LEU A 398 5.12 -7.47 -24.59
N LEU A 399 4.98 -8.70 -24.08
CA LEU A 399 4.14 -8.97 -22.92
C LEU A 399 4.74 -8.37 -21.63
N GLN A 400 6.06 -8.50 -21.43
CA GLN A 400 6.75 -7.90 -20.30
C GLN A 400 6.58 -6.38 -20.28
N ASN A 401 6.73 -5.73 -21.43
CA ASN A 401 6.54 -4.30 -21.63
C ASN A 401 5.15 -3.85 -21.21
N ARG A 402 4.12 -4.49 -21.77
CA ARG A 402 2.71 -4.22 -21.44
C ARG A 402 2.45 -4.35 -19.95
N ASP A 403 2.83 -5.47 -19.35
CA ASP A 403 2.51 -5.78 -17.95
C ASP A 403 3.30 -4.91 -16.96
N THR A 404 4.54 -4.58 -17.30
CA THR A 404 5.36 -3.65 -16.53
C THR A 404 4.78 -2.23 -16.60
N LEU A 405 4.32 -1.79 -17.78
CA LEU A 405 3.71 -0.47 -17.94
C LEU A 405 2.43 -0.32 -17.09
N LEU A 406 1.58 -1.35 -17.05
CA LEU A 406 0.40 -1.38 -16.16
C LEU A 406 0.79 -1.29 -14.68
N TYR A 407 1.87 -1.96 -14.28
CA TYR A 407 2.41 -1.88 -12.92
C TYR A 407 2.93 -0.47 -12.59
N ILE A 408 3.62 0.20 -13.52
CA ILE A 408 4.09 1.57 -13.32
C ILE A 408 2.90 2.55 -13.24
N GLU A 409 1.85 2.33 -14.03
CA GLU A 409 0.65 3.16 -13.99
C GLU A 409 -0.03 3.14 -12.62
N ILE A 410 -0.24 1.97 -12.00
CA ILE A 410 -0.84 1.94 -10.66
C ILE A 410 0.05 2.58 -9.59
N VAL A 411 1.37 2.45 -9.69
CA VAL A 411 2.30 3.13 -8.78
C VAL A 411 2.12 4.64 -8.87
N ASP A 412 1.98 5.17 -10.08
CA ASP A 412 1.73 6.60 -10.30
C ASP A 412 0.32 7.04 -9.89
N ALA A 413 -0.71 6.25 -10.20
CA ALA A 413 -2.10 6.47 -9.80
C ALA A 413 -2.22 6.65 -8.28
N ILE A 414 -1.60 5.74 -7.52
CA ILE A 414 -1.55 5.83 -6.06
C ILE A 414 -0.79 7.07 -5.63
N ARG A 415 0.39 7.34 -6.20
CA ARG A 415 1.22 8.51 -5.87
C ARG A 415 0.44 9.82 -6.03
N SER A 416 -0.29 9.97 -7.14
CA SER A 416 -1.05 11.17 -7.45
C SER A 416 -2.38 11.28 -6.69
N GLY A 417 -2.84 10.19 -6.07
CA GLY A 417 -4.13 10.12 -5.39
C GLY A 417 -5.33 9.99 -6.33
N ASP A 418 -5.15 9.37 -7.50
CA ASP A 418 -6.27 9.12 -8.42
C ASP A 418 -6.80 7.69 -8.23
N ILE A 419 -7.87 7.57 -7.45
CA ILE A 419 -8.45 6.27 -7.13
C ILE A 419 -9.20 5.66 -8.32
N GLY A 420 -9.68 6.50 -9.26
CA GLY A 420 -10.29 6.04 -10.50
C GLY A 420 -9.29 5.30 -11.38
N ARG A 421 -8.07 5.83 -11.52
CA ARG A 421 -6.98 5.14 -12.23
C ARG A 421 -6.59 3.83 -11.56
N VAL A 422 -6.55 3.78 -10.23
CA VAL A 422 -6.30 2.54 -9.47
C VAL A 422 -7.37 1.48 -9.77
N ILE A 423 -8.66 1.86 -9.74
CA ILE A 423 -9.78 0.96 -10.07
C ILE A 423 -9.64 0.40 -11.50
N ASN A 424 -9.26 1.21 -12.47
CA ASN A 424 -9.07 0.75 -13.84
C ASN A 424 -8.01 -0.35 -13.94
N ILE A 425 -6.88 -0.21 -13.22
CA ILE A 425 -5.85 -1.26 -13.17
C ILE A 425 -6.35 -2.49 -12.40
N PHE A 426 -7.13 -2.33 -11.32
CA PHE A 426 -7.73 -3.46 -10.62
C PHE A 426 -8.67 -4.29 -11.50
N LYS A 427 -9.45 -3.66 -12.37
CA LYS A 427 -10.29 -4.39 -13.35
C LYS A 427 -9.45 -5.23 -14.31
N MET A 428 -8.30 -4.72 -14.76
CA MET A 428 -7.34 -5.50 -15.58
C MET A 428 -6.72 -6.65 -14.79
N TRP A 429 -6.20 -6.36 -13.59
CA TRP A 429 -5.52 -7.33 -12.75
C TRP A 429 -6.45 -8.43 -12.22
N MET A 430 -7.73 -8.12 -12.02
CA MET A 430 -8.75 -9.12 -11.70
C MET A 430 -8.76 -10.25 -12.73
N VAL A 431 -8.61 -9.94 -14.03
CA VAL A 431 -8.52 -10.96 -15.08
C VAL A 431 -7.13 -11.60 -15.14
N MET A 432 -6.07 -10.78 -15.15
CA MET A 432 -4.68 -11.26 -15.28
C MET A 432 -4.27 -12.23 -14.16
N MET A 433 -4.75 -12.00 -12.93
CA MET A 433 -4.41 -12.81 -11.76
C MET A 433 -5.20 -14.13 -11.64
N ARG A 434 -6.12 -14.45 -12.57
CA ARG A 434 -6.87 -15.73 -12.55
C ARG A 434 -6.13 -16.91 -13.18
N ALA A 435 -5.00 -16.68 -13.85
CA ALA A 435 -4.23 -17.75 -14.48
C ALA A 435 -3.74 -18.81 -13.48
N LYS A 436 -3.56 -20.06 -13.96
CA LYS A 436 -3.12 -21.18 -13.11
C LYS A 436 -1.69 -20.91 -12.60
N LYS A 437 -1.49 -21.05 -11.29
CA LYS A 437 -0.24 -20.78 -10.56
C LYS A 437 0.12 -19.29 -10.38
N THR A 438 -0.80 -18.35 -10.65
CA THR A 438 -0.58 -16.93 -10.36
C THR A 438 -1.11 -16.52 -8.98
N MET A 439 -2.01 -15.53 -8.91
CA MET A 439 -2.51 -14.91 -7.67
C MET A 439 -4.05 -14.97 -7.56
N PRO A 440 -4.68 -16.15 -7.66
CA PRO A 440 -6.14 -16.26 -7.78
C PRO A 440 -6.90 -15.65 -6.58
N LYS A 441 -6.33 -15.70 -5.37
CA LYS A 441 -6.94 -15.08 -4.18
C LYS A 441 -7.06 -13.56 -4.30
N TYR A 442 -6.09 -12.90 -4.93
CA TYR A 442 -6.18 -11.45 -5.20
C TYR A 442 -7.17 -11.17 -6.33
N ALA A 443 -7.24 -12.02 -7.36
CA ALA A 443 -8.28 -11.91 -8.37
C ALA A 443 -9.70 -11.98 -7.76
N ASP A 444 -9.92 -12.90 -6.83
CA ASP A 444 -11.19 -13.03 -6.11
C ASP A 444 -11.46 -11.80 -5.23
N ALA A 445 -10.44 -11.28 -4.53
CA ALA A 445 -10.56 -10.08 -3.73
C ALA A 445 -10.89 -8.82 -4.57
N PHE A 446 -10.29 -8.68 -5.77
CA PHE A 446 -10.66 -7.61 -6.71
C PHE A 446 -12.10 -7.76 -7.19
N PHE A 447 -12.49 -8.96 -7.61
CA PHE A 447 -13.85 -9.24 -8.05
C PHE A 447 -14.88 -8.91 -6.96
N GLU A 448 -14.64 -9.36 -5.73
CA GLU A 448 -15.51 -9.09 -4.60
C GLU A 448 -15.55 -7.60 -4.24
N THR A 449 -14.42 -6.91 -4.27
CA THR A 449 -14.36 -5.47 -3.97
C THR A 449 -15.12 -4.66 -5.02
N LEU A 450 -14.87 -4.92 -6.31
CA LEU A 450 -15.54 -4.24 -7.42
C LEU A 450 -17.06 -4.54 -7.45
N GLY A 451 -17.44 -5.80 -7.20
CA GLY A 451 -18.84 -6.20 -7.09
C GLY A 451 -19.56 -5.51 -5.93
N ARG A 452 -18.94 -5.44 -4.74
CA ARG A 452 -19.51 -4.71 -3.58
C ARG A 452 -19.68 -3.22 -3.88
N LEU A 453 -18.66 -2.58 -4.46
CA LEU A 453 -18.71 -1.16 -4.83
C LEU A 453 -19.86 -0.84 -5.82
N ASN A 454 -20.26 -1.79 -6.65
CA ASN A 454 -21.41 -1.64 -7.55
C ASN A 454 -22.76 -1.62 -6.82
N THR A 455 -22.84 -2.25 -5.64
CA THR A 455 -24.07 -2.37 -4.85
C THR A 455 -24.22 -1.29 -3.78
N TYR A 456 -23.15 -0.57 -3.47
CA TYR A 456 -23.18 0.48 -2.45
C TYR A 456 -23.97 1.71 -2.92
N PRO A 457 -24.74 2.35 -2.01
CA PRO A 457 -25.27 3.67 -2.28
C PRO A 457 -24.14 4.63 -2.69
N GLU A 458 -24.42 5.56 -3.60
CA GLU A 458 -23.40 6.44 -4.19
C GLU A 458 -22.60 7.22 -3.13
N ILE A 459 -23.28 7.69 -2.07
CA ILE A 459 -22.61 8.34 -0.93
C ILE A 459 -21.58 7.43 -0.27
N LEU A 460 -21.95 6.18 0.03
CA LEU A 460 -21.04 5.21 0.66
C LEU A 460 -19.87 4.86 -0.26
N LYS A 461 -20.15 4.68 -1.56
CA LYS A 461 -19.14 4.41 -2.58
C LYS A 461 -18.12 5.56 -2.68
N LYS A 462 -18.58 6.82 -2.70
CA LYS A 462 -17.69 7.98 -2.76
C LYS A 462 -16.82 8.09 -1.51
N PHE A 463 -17.40 7.90 -0.32
CA PHE A 463 -16.63 7.88 0.93
C PHE A 463 -15.60 6.74 0.98
N TYR A 464 -15.96 5.55 0.50
CA TYR A 464 -15.06 4.40 0.41
C TYR A 464 -13.83 4.76 -0.45
N LEU A 465 -14.07 5.20 -1.69
CA LEU A 465 -13.03 5.46 -2.67
C LEU A 465 -12.14 6.63 -2.25
N HIS A 466 -12.71 7.73 -1.75
CA HIS A 466 -11.98 8.95 -1.40
C HIS A 466 -11.19 8.88 -0.09
N ASN A 467 -11.29 7.76 0.62
CA ASN A 467 -10.54 7.51 1.85
C ASN A 467 -9.67 6.26 1.76
N TRP A 468 -9.57 5.63 0.58
CA TRP A 468 -8.81 4.39 0.39
C TRP A 468 -7.30 4.63 0.27
N LEU A 469 -6.90 5.89 0.06
CA LEU A 469 -5.54 6.39 0.12
C LEU A 469 -5.43 7.48 1.20
N VAL A 470 -4.22 7.69 1.71
CA VAL A 470 -3.91 8.66 2.76
C VAL A 470 -2.74 9.55 2.35
N ASN A 471 -2.75 10.79 2.81
CA ASN A 471 -1.67 11.75 2.60
C ASN A 471 -1.31 12.47 3.90
N VAL A 472 -0.43 11.87 4.68
CA VAL A 472 0.01 12.44 5.98
C VAL A 472 0.83 13.73 5.84
N THR A 473 1.26 14.09 4.63
CA THR A 473 2.06 15.30 4.38
C THR A 473 1.22 16.49 3.93
N GLY A 474 0.04 16.25 3.35
CA GLY A 474 -0.79 17.28 2.71
C GLY A 474 -0.19 17.86 1.43
N LYS A 475 0.83 17.22 0.82
CA LYS A 475 1.49 17.69 -0.40
C LYS A 475 1.06 16.88 -1.62
N GLU A 476 1.03 17.51 -2.78
CA GLU A 476 0.77 16.81 -4.04
C GLU A 476 1.73 15.64 -4.25
N ASN A 477 1.25 14.59 -4.92
CA ASN A 477 2.05 13.42 -5.27
C ASN A 477 2.72 12.72 -4.05
N ARG A 478 2.06 12.76 -2.88
CA ARG A 478 2.51 12.14 -1.62
C ARG A 478 1.43 11.28 -0.97
N TRP A 479 0.49 10.81 -1.79
CA TRP A 479 -0.49 9.81 -1.38
C TRP A 479 0.18 8.44 -1.21
N LYS A 480 -0.37 7.63 -0.31
CA LYS A 480 0.03 6.25 -0.07
C LYS A 480 -1.19 5.43 0.35
N GLU A 481 -1.03 4.12 0.34
CA GLU A 481 -2.04 3.16 0.73
C GLU A 481 -2.24 3.14 2.26
N VAL A 482 -3.47 2.86 2.70
CA VAL A 482 -3.83 2.79 4.12
C VAL A 482 -3.07 1.67 4.85
N ASP A 483 -3.00 0.47 4.26
CA ASP A 483 -2.28 -0.67 4.82
C ASP A 483 -0.76 -0.45 4.83
N LEU A 484 -0.20 0.27 3.85
CA LEU A 484 1.21 0.70 3.91
C LEU A 484 1.48 1.70 5.04
N LEU A 485 0.49 2.52 5.43
CA LEU A 485 0.63 3.38 6.60
C LEU A 485 0.84 2.53 7.87
N GLN A 486 0.05 1.46 8.03
CA GLN A 486 0.17 0.55 9.16
C GLN A 486 1.48 -0.23 9.15
N GLU A 487 1.94 -0.67 7.98
CA GLU A 487 3.25 -1.32 7.81
C GLU A 487 4.40 -0.41 8.24
N HIS A 488 4.31 0.90 7.99
CA HIS A 488 5.29 1.84 8.52
C HIS A 488 5.26 1.89 10.05
N GLN A 489 4.08 1.86 10.68
CA GLN A 489 3.98 1.79 12.16
C GLN A 489 4.63 0.50 12.69
N ASN A 490 4.40 -0.63 12.02
CA ASN A 490 5.05 -1.89 12.33
C ASN A 490 6.56 -1.83 12.14
N PHE A 491 7.06 -1.17 11.09
CA PHE A 491 8.49 -0.96 10.89
C PHE A 491 9.13 -0.16 12.04
N TRP A 492 8.48 0.93 12.48
CA TRP A 492 8.97 1.71 13.63
C TRP A 492 9.09 0.84 14.88
N ALA A 493 8.09 0.01 15.17
CA ALA A 493 8.10 -0.88 16.33
C ALA A 493 9.13 -2.02 16.21
N LYS A 494 9.22 -2.68 15.05
CA LYS A 494 10.07 -3.86 14.82
C LYS A 494 11.55 -3.53 14.67
N ILE A 495 11.88 -2.39 14.06
CA ILE A 495 13.25 -2.10 13.61
C ILE A 495 13.87 -0.92 14.37
N ILE A 496 13.14 0.18 14.50
CA ILE A 496 13.71 1.42 15.05
C ILE A 496 13.64 1.44 16.57
N TYR A 497 12.46 1.17 17.12
CA TYR A 497 12.15 1.25 18.54
C TYR A 497 12.09 -0.11 19.23
N ASN A 498 12.70 -1.12 18.61
CA ASN A 498 12.77 -2.46 19.19
C ASN A 498 13.54 -2.42 20.52
N ALA A 499 13.02 -3.11 21.53
CA ALA A 499 13.69 -3.25 22.81
C ALA A 499 14.97 -4.08 22.63
N LYS A 500 16.14 -3.42 22.61
CA LYS A 500 17.46 -4.06 22.44
C LYS A 500 18.09 -4.51 23.76
N GLY A 501 17.41 -4.34 24.90
CA GLY A 501 17.90 -4.69 26.22
C GLY A 501 17.18 -5.91 26.81
N SER A 502 17.89 -6.69 27.61
CA SER A 502 17.26 -7.58 28.60
C SER A 502 16.46 -6.71 29.58
N ASN A 503 15.15 -6.95 29.72
CA ASN A 503 14.33 -6.31 30.75
C ASN A 503 14.84 -6.67 32.16
#